data_AF-A0A7D7VMD1-F1
#
_entry.id   AF-A0A7D7VMD1-F1
#
_cell.length_a   1.000
_cell.length_b   1.000
_cell.length_c   1.000
_cell.angle_alpha   90.00
_cell.angle_beta   90.00
_cell.angle_gamma   90.00
#
_symmetry.space_group_name_H-M   'P 1'
#
loop_
_entity.id
_entity.type
_entity.pdbx_description
1 polymer ?
#
loop_
_entity_poly.entity_id
_entity_poly.type
_entity_poly.pdbx_seq_one_letter_code
_entity_poly.pdbx_strand_id
1 'polypeptide(L)' 'MDLSRVSKLKAPSNKRFYDGALTATITFLTEKDSYQSASFDDDNPPDKLKELVKLIKSFVK' A
#
# COMPACT_ATOMS: atom_id res chain seq x y z
N MET A 1 7.85 11.91 1.64
CA MET A 1 7.99 10.49 1.22
C MET A 1 8.59 10.49 -0.17
N ASP A 2 9.55 9.61 -0.45
CA ASP A 2 10.14 9.47 -1.79
C ASP A 2 9.32 8.49 -2.64
N LEU A 3 8.62 9.02 -3.66
CA LEU A 3 7.71 8.26 -4.52
C LEU A 3 8.44 7.23 -5.39
N SER A 4 9.71 7.48 -5.74
CA SER A 4 10.49 6.54 -6.56
C SER A 4 10.78 5.21 -5.87
N ARG A 5 10.58 5.15 -4.54
CA ARG A 5 10.88 3.99 -3.69
C ARG A 5 9.64 3.28 -3.18
N VAL A 6 8.43 3.75 -3.49
CA VAL A 6 7.18 3.14 -2.98
C VAL A 6 6.97 1.71 -3.47
N SER A 7 7.42 1.39 -4.69
CA SER A 7 7.43 0.03 -5.25
C SER A 7 8.35 -0.94 -4.51
N LYS A 8 9.30 -0.41 -3.71
CA LYS A 8 10.29 -1.19 -2.95
C LYS A 8 9.93 -1.33 -1.46
N LEU A 9 8.80 -0.76 -1.03
CA LEU A 9 8.36 -0.91 0.35
C LEU A 9 7.97 -2.37 0.60
N LYS A 10 8.65 -3.01 1.55
CA LYS A 10 8.35 -4.40 1.88
C LYS A 10 7.01 -4.49 2.60
N ALA A 11 6.17 -5.42 2.16
CA ALA A 11 5.00 -5.82 2.91
C ALA A 11 5.44 -6.40 4.27
N PRO A 12 4.76 -6.07 5.39
CA PRO A 12 5.12 -6.60 6.70
C PRO A 12 4.76 -8.08 6.86
N SER A 13 3.79 -8.56 6.07
CA SER A 13 3.46 -9.98 5.95
C SER A 13 3.12 -10.38 4.52
N ASN A 14 3.05 -11.69 4.35
CA ASN A 14 2.76 -12.40 3.11
C ASN A 14 1.52 -13.29 3.28
N LYS A 15 0.62 -12.91 4.21
CA LYS A 15 -0.53 -13.73 4.60
C LYS A 15 -1.47 -13.99 3.42
N ARG A 16 -1.58 -13.02 2.50
CA ARG A 16 -2.27 -13.17 1.20
C ARG A 16 -1.95 -14.44 0.41
N PHE A 17 -0.78 -15.05 0.61
CA PHE A 17 -0.39 -16.27 -0.09
C PHE A 17 -0.78 -17.57 0.63
N TYR A 18 -1.23 -17.50 1.89
CA TYR A 18 -1.48 -18.67 2.74
C TYR A 18 -2.90 -18.72 3.31
N ASP A 19 -3.41 -17.60 3.81
CA ASP A 19 -4.72 -17.53 4.49
C ASP A 19 -5.79 -16.78 3.67
N GLY A 20 -5.43 -16.36 2.46
CA GLY A 20 -6.35 -15.65 1.55
C GLY A 20 -6.62 -14.20 1.95
N ALA A 21 -5.77 -13.56 2.75
CA ALA A 21 -5.91 -12.13 3.05
C ALA A 21 -6.02 -11.28 1.76
N LEU A 22 -6.89 -10.27 1.81
CA LEU A 22 -7.10 -9.34 0.70
C LEU A 22 -5.79 -8.64 0.33
N THR A 23 -5.46 -8.65 -0.96
CA THR A 23 -4.28 -7.97 -1.49
C THR A 23 -4.62 -6.54 -1.87
N ALA A 24 -3.82 -5.58 -1.40
CA ALA A 24 -3.97 -4.16 -1.67
C ALA A 24 -2.72 -3.56 -2.33
N THR A 25 -2.91 -2.49 -3.11
CA THR A 25 -1.86 -1.65 -3.70
C THR A 25 -2.28 -0.19 -3.64
N ILE A 26 -1.33 0.73 -3.47
CA ILE A 26 -1.57 2.18 -3.56
C ILE A 26 -0.86 2.72 -4.80
N THR A 27 -1.59 3.48 -5.61
CA THR A 27 -1.04 4.19 -6.77
C THR A 27 -1.06 5.69 -6.51
N PHE A 28 0.10 6.32 -6.64
CA PHE A 28 0.27 7.76 -6.58
C PHE A 28 0.27 8.30 -8.01
N LEU A 29 -0.77 9.06 -8.35
CA LEU A 29 -0.89 9.74 -9.64
C LEU A 29 -0.43 11.18 -9.48
N THR A 30 0.51 11.59 -10.33
CA THR A 30 0.95 12.98 -10.48
C THR A 30 0.66 13.43 -11.90
N GLU A 31 0.80 14.72 -12.21
CA GLU A 31 0.58 15.23 -13.58
C GLU A 31 1.50 14.58 -14.63
N LYS A 32 2.66 14.08 -14.22
CA LYS A 32 3.70 13.55 -15.12
C LYS A 32 3.93 12.06 -14.98
N ASP A 33 3.78 11.54 -13.77
CA ASP A 33 4.20 10.19 -13.41
C ASP A 33 3.15 9.44 -12.58
N SER A 34 3.20 8.11 -12.67
CA SER A 34 2.44 7.19 -11.82
C SER A 34 3.40 6.29 -11.07
N TYR A 35 3.24 6.20 -9.74
CA TYR A 35 4.05 5.35 -8.88
C TYR A 35 3.16 4.37 -8.12
N GLN A 36 3.33 3.08 -8.36
CA GLN A 36 2.59 2.03 -7.67
C GLN A 36 3.43 1.43 -6.54
N SER A 37 2.82 1.19 -5.39
CA SER A 37 3.44 0.45 -4.30
C SER A 37 3.61 -1.03 -4.65
N ALA A 38 4.48 -1.73 -3.92
CA ALA A 38 4.38 -3.19 -3.88
C ALA A 38 3.01 -3.62 -3.34
N SER A 39 2.55 -4.81 -3.72
CA SER A 39 1.34 -5.42 -3.17
C SER A 39 1.55 -5.81 -1.70
N PHE A 40 0.56 -5.56 -0.87
CA PHE A 40 0.58 -5.87 0.56
C PHE A 40 -0.76 -6.44 1.04
N ASP A 41 -0.80 -6.97 2.26
CA ASP A 41 -2.04 -7.46 2.88
C ASP A 41 -2.86 -6.25 3.35
N ASP A 42 -4.14 -6.11 2.97
CA ASP A 42 -4.95 -4.89 3.24
C ASP A 42 -5.01 -4.49 4.72
N ASP A 43 -5.05 -5.49 5.61
CA ASP A 43 -5.06 -5.30 7.06
C ASP A 43 -3.67 -5.07 7.66
N ASN A 44 -2.61 -5.24 6.87
CA ASN A 44 -1.23 -5.09 7.30
C ASN A 44 -0.37 -4.35 6.24
N PRO A 45 -0.59 -3.04 6.04
CA PRO A 45 0.19 -2.25 5.11
C PRO A 45 1.62 -1.97 5.60
N PRO A 46 2.58 -1.68 4.69
CA PRO A 46 3.94 -1.26 5.04
C PRO A 46 3.93 -0.07 6.00
N ASP A 47 4.90 0.00 6.93
CA ASP A 47 4.91 1.03 7.99
C ASP A 47 4.81 2.46 7.47
N LYS A 48 5.49 2.74 6.35
CA LYS A 48 5.45 4.08 5.71
C LYS A 48 4.11 4.41 5.05
N LEU A 49 3.25 3.42 4.82
CA LEU A 49 1.93 3.57 4.20
C LEU A 49 0.79 3.46 5.22
N LYS A 50 1.03 3.03 6.47
CA LYS A 50 0.00 2.82 7.50
C LYS A 50 -0.91 4.03 7.70
N GLU A 51 -0.33 5.20 7.97
CA GLU A 51 -1.10 6.43 8.21
C GLU A 51 -1.87 6.87 6.95
N LEU A 52 -1.30 6.66 5.76
CA LEU A 52 -1.98 6.98 4.50
C LEU A 52 -3.17 6.04 4.26
N VAL A 53 -3.00 4.73 4.47
CA VAL A 53 -4.10 3.76 4.35
C VAL A 53 -5.22 4.10 5.34
N LYS A 54 -4.86 4.43 6.58
CA LYS A 54 -5.83 4.83 7.61
C LYS A 54 -6.60 6.10 7.20
N LEU A 55 -5.90 7.09 6.65
CA LEU A 55 -6.51 8.32 6.14
C LEU A 55 -7.47 8.02 4.97
N ILE A 56 -7.05 7.21 3.98
CA ILE A 56 -7.90 6.82 2.85
C ILE A 56 -9.16 6.10 3.35
N LYS A 57 -9.01 5.11 4.24
CA LYS A 57 -10.14 4.39 4.85
C LYS A 57 -11.08 5.31 5.63
N SER A 58 -10.59 6.45 6.16
CA SER A 58 -11.45 7.43 6.84
C SER A 58 -12.42 8.16 5.90
N PHE A 59 -12.13 8.20 4.59
CA PHE A 59 -12.99 8.82 3.58
C PHE A 59 -14.03 7.87 2.98
N VAL A 60 -13.86 6.56 3.19
CA VAL A 60 -14.74 5.53 2.64
C VAL A 60 -15.51 4.92 3.80
N LYS A 61 -16.81 5.22 3.88
CA LYS A 61 -17.72 4.73 4.92
C LYS A 61 -18.80 3.87 4.31
#